data_AF-A0A355RK46-F1
#
_entry.id   AF-A0A355RK46-F1
#
_cell.length_a   1.000
_cell.length_b   1.000
_cell.length_c   1.000
_cell.angle_alpha   90.00
_cell.angle_beta   90.00
_cell.angle_gamma   90.00
#
_symmetry.space_group_name_H-M   'P 1'
#
loop_
_entity.id
_entity.type
_entity.pdbx_description
1 polymer ?
#
loop_
_entity_poly.entity_id
_entity_poly.type
_entity_poly.pdbx_seq_one_letter_code
_entity_poly.pdbx_strand_id
1 'polypeptide(L)' 'MRSGIIAKKMGMTRLFMEDGKQIPVTVLQMDNL' A
#
# COMPACT_ATOMS: atom_id res chain seq x y z
N MET A 1 -6.16 18.03 -13.50
CA MET A 1 -6.81 17.63 -12.24
C MET A 1 -6.38 16.20 -11.93
N ARG A 2 -5.82 15.89 -10.76
CA ARG A 2 -5.54 14.49 -10.36
C ARG A 2 -6.68 14.04 -9.47
N SER A 3 -7.35 12.94 -9.81
CA SER A 3 -8.43 12.37 -8.99
C SER A 3 -7.84 11.58 -7.84
N GLY A 4 -8.42 11.73 -6.64
CA GLY A 4 -8.13 10.89 -5.48
C GLY A 4 -9.02 9.64 -5.43
N ILE A 5 -8.67 8.70 -4.56
CA ILE A 5 -9.42 7.47 -4.29
C ILE A 5 -9.69 7.30 -2.79
N ILE A 6 -10.83 6.69 -2.43
CA ILE A 6 -11.16 6.30 -1.06
C ILE A 6 -10.84 4.82 -0.91
N ALA A 7 -10.12 4.46 0.16
CA ALA A 7 -9.69 3.10 0.45
C ALA A 7 -9.70 2.81 1.95
N LYS A 8 -9.80 1.54 2.33
CA LYS A 8 -9.74 1.08 3.73
C LYS A 8 -8.31 0.73 4.14
N LYS A 9 -7.85 1.24 5.29
CA LYS A 9 -6.56 0.84 5.86
C LYS A 9 -6.65 -0.56 6.44
N MET A 10 -5.93 -1.50 5.84
CA MET A 10 -5.92 -2.91 6.28
C MET A 10 -4.81 -3.21 7.26
N GLY A 11 -3.69 -2.50 7.18
CA GLY A 11 -2.59 -2.70 8.11
C GLY A 11 -1.26 -2.19 7.56
N MET A 12 -0.19 -2.70 8.15
CA MET A 12 1.18 -2.40 7.78
C MET A 12 1.95 -3.69 7.55
N THR A 13 2.81 -3.70 6.53
CA THR A 13 3.70 -4.82 6.21
C THR A 13 5.04 -4.28 5.70
N ARG A 14 5.98 -5.15 5.31
CA ARG A 14 7.26 -4.79 4.70
C ARG A 14 7.38 -5.39 3.30
N LEU A 15 7.90 -4.60 2.37
CA LEU A 15 8.40 -5.09 1.08
C LEU A 15 9.88 -5.38 1.20
N PHE A 16 10.29 -6.55 0.70
CA PHE A 16 11.68 -6.98 0.61
C PHE A 16 12.11 -6.83 -0.85
N MET A 17 13.04 -5.93 -1.10
CA MET A 17 13.56 -5.67 -2.44
C MET A 17 14.75 -6.59 -2.73
N GLU A 18 15.03 -6.85 -4.00
CA GLU A 18 16.15 -7.71 -4.44
C GLU A 18 17.52 -7.14 -4.06
N ASP A 19 17.62 -5.83 -3.84
CA ASP A 19 18.82 -5.14 -3.33
C ASP A 19 18.98 -5.26 -1.80
N GLY A 20 18.13 -6.05 -1.12
CA GLY A 20 18.17 -6.29 0.31
C GLY A 20 17.50 -5.21 1.17
N LYS A 21 16.95 -4.15 0.57
CA LYS A 21 16.22 -3.12 1.32
C LYS A 21 14.88 -3.65 1.83
N GLN A 22 14.52 -3.19 3.02
CA GLN A 22 13.24 -3.53 3.64
C GLN A 22 12.44 -2.25 3.89
N ILE A 23 11.30 -2.12 3.20
CA ILE A 23 10.51 -0.89 3.19
C ILE A 23 9.17 -1.14 3.88
N PRO A 24 8.86 -0.48 5.01
CA PRO A 24 7.54 -0.58 5.63
C PRO A 24 6.50 0.15 4.79
N VAL A 25 5.35 -0.49 4.55
CA VAL A 25 4.27 0.03 3.72
C VAL A 25 2.92 -0.12 4.44
N THR A 26 2.01 0.82 4.17
CA THR A 26 0.60 0.69 4.57
C THR A 26 -0.18 0.02 3.45
N VAL A 27 -1.00 -0.97 3.79
CA VAL A 27 -1.87 -1.66 2.83
C VAL A 27 -3.24 -1.00 2.84
N LEU A 28 -3.69 -0.56 1.66
CA LEU A 28 -5.01 0.00 1.44
C LEU A 28 -5.83 -0.94 0.55
N GLN A 29 -7.03 -1.31 0.99
CA GLN A 29 -7.99 -2.07 0.20
C GLN A 29 -8.97 -1.13 -0.49
N MET A 30 -9.24 -1.41 -1.77
CA MET A 30 -10.26 -0.74 -2.57
C MET A 30 -11.47 -1.66 -2.63
N ASP A 31 -12.63 -1.18 -2.21
CA ASP A 31 -13.89 -1.92 -2.37
C ASP A 31 -14.44 -1.64 -3.78
N ASN A 32 -14.95 -2.68 -4.46
CA ASN A 32 -15.58 -2.62 -5.80
C ASN A 32 -14.65 -2.39 -7.02
N LEU A 33 -13.48 -3.01 -7.05
CA LEU A 33 -12.70 -3.26 -8.28
C LEU A 33 -12.73 -4.75 -8.65
#